data_AF-A0A7D5UTD7-F1
#
_entry.id   AF-A0A7D5UTD7-F1
#
_cell.length_a   1.000
_cell.length_b   1.000
_cell.length_c   1.000
_cell.angle_alpha   90.00
_cell.angle_beta   90.00
_cell.angle_gamma   90.00
#
_symmetry.space_group_name_H-M   'P 1'
#
loop_
_entity.id
_entity.type
_entity.pdbx_description
1 polymer ?
#
loop_
_entity_poly.entity_id
_entity_poly.type
_entity_poly.pdbx_seq_one_letter_code
_entity_poly.pdbx_strand_id
1 'polypeptide(L)'
;MDDLDPPNGSTTLGYMVNHVFLPLGLPSRPDKESCDSHLLGLFLSSTEDFVSLCNNSERSMVNQLVTALQILQSIRKEDGSLHSDKLRTASQKVIGQEISYLPVYVQAQNAGILLHGRGGNAIFDFWGLTPDNETIVEASGRIVRHFPECSASIPTDDINTCDFFDFISSTMSRMSWEGITTSKGHGFREAAAASEDVPSPTNITELLYIELVNKGIQSEHRRICKHTREEVIGTNGSNQCWRRSPFWLFLRVTSQLILSRQDGKSILYKKFLIFFMSQVLEKACEGELQSETIHCIYSKVCRRKRKLELTEDEKWMEAVTAVLNNANEVLSRNWQKIIKRHQISLEISPFNLSAIEADTLFEIPNLNLFVKSIAHRQSAATSGSYHPVSQLRLTDKNTFASLALAEEAKEYTIFYLFAFEYWIDKHLDIWLNEHGTEGDACNTIKNRAFQYFKIAKRAYVNNPKENSAMLLRILVLWVACDKLAAADTPELKCYKPPVPDNIWSSLLLSSNTDVGQLKTAEGYLKDRQEHSQYETFVFDGLGGNQSFAVKAFENDPNCKKLLKTLIKYDKDKESEKIEELEQQIEDYSRLMQEYHDGHCDAGCEGASDSED
;
A
#
# COMPACT_ATOMS: atom_id res chain seq x y z
N MET A 1 -13.25 -13.51 -13.49
CA MET A 1 -14.18 -14.38 -12.75
C MET A 1 -13.70 -14.36 -11.31
N ASP A 2 -14.01 -13.39 -10.45
CA ASP A 2 -14.89 -12.23 -10.52
C ASP A 2 -14.18 -11.08 -9.79
N ASP A 3 -14.29 -9.86 -10.31
CA ASP A 3 -14.03 -8.63 -9.56
C ASP A 3 -15.12 -8.53 -8.47
N LEU A 4 -14.89 -9.21 -7.35
CA LEU A 4 -15.67 -9.04 -6.13
C LEU A 4 -15.18 -7.76 -5.45
N ASP A 5 -15.60 -6.61 -5.97
CA ASP A 5 -15.85 -5.48 -5.09
C ASP A 5 -16.85 -5.99 -4.03
N PRO A 6 -16.51 -5.97 -2.73
CA PRO A 6 -17.45 -6.42 -1.71
C PRO A 6 -18.74 -5.59 -1.84
N PRO A 7 -19.93 -6.18 -1.60
CA PRO A 7 -21.20 -5.49 -1.65
C PRO A 7 -21.35 -4.64 -0.38
N ASN A 8 -20.46 -3.68 -0.18
CA ASN A 8 -20.79 -2.52 0.63
C ASN A 8 -21.73 -1.70 -0.23
N GLY A 9 -23.03 -1.77 0.08
CA GLY A 9 -24.04 -0.94 -0.56
C GLY A 9 -23.52 0.50 -0.63
N SER A 10 -23.48 1.05 -1.85
CA SER A 10 -23.02 2.41 -2.19
C SER A 10 -23.96 3.45 -1.56
N THR A 11 -23.97 3.53 -0.23
CA THR A 11 -24.69 4.52 0.54
C THR A 11 -23.68 5.52 1.08
N THR A 12 -24.07 6.78 1.16
CA THR A 12 -23.24 7.86 1.70
C THR A 12 -22.72 7.55 3.11
N LEU A 13 -23.51 6.82 3.90
CA LEU A 13 -23.12 6.33 5.22
C LEU A 13 -21.95 5.34 5.17
N GLY A 14 -21.91 4.44 4.17
CA GLY A 14 -20.79 3.52 3.96
C GLY A 14 -19.47 4.25 3.70
N TYR A 15 -19.47 5.28 2.84
CA TYR A 15 -18.29 6.13 2.60
C TYR A 15 -17.83 6.82 3.89
N MET A 16 -18.75 7.43 4.64
CA MET A 16 -18.43 8.04 5.94
C MET A 16 -17.80 7.06 6.91
N VAL A 17 -18.31 5.83 6.99
CA VAL A 17 -17.75 4.79 7.86
C VAL A 17 -16.32 4.43 7.46
N ASN A 18 -16.04 4.31 6.15
CA ASN A 18 -14.69 4.04 5.66
C ASN A 18 -13.70 5.12 6.12
N HIS A 19 -14.07 6.40 5.99
CA HIS A 19 -13.22 7.53 6.39
C HIS A 19 -13.06 7.69 7.90
N VAL A 20 -14.14 7.55 8.67
CA VAL A 20 -14.12 7.77 10.12
C VAL A 20 -13.46 6.59 10.84
N PHE A 21 -13.82 5.36 10.47
CA PHE A 21 -13.45 4.18 11.21
C PHE A 21 -12.29 3.41 10.60
N LEU A 22 -12.10 3.37 9.29
CA LEU A 22 -11.17 2.43 8.62
C LEU A 22 -11.49 0.96 9.00
N PRO A 23 -12.65 0.40 8.58
CA PRO A 23 -12.97 -1.02 8.74
C PRO A 23 -12.04 -1.91 7.89
N LEU A 24 -12.14 -3.23 8.05
CA LEU A 24 -11.47 -4.17 7.13
C LEU A 24 -12.20 -4.16 5.78
N GLY A 25 -11.47 -4.42 4.69
CA GLY A 25 -12.06 -4.43 3.34
C GLY A 25 -12.38 -3.03 2.80
N LEU A 26 -11.48 -2.07 3.02
CA LEU A 26 -11.57 -0.75 2.40
C LEU A 26 -11.55 -0.85 0.87
N PRO A 27 -12.24 0.06 0.15
CA PRO A 27 -12.32 0.02 -1.30
C PRO A 27 -10.95 0.29 -1.95
N SER A 28 -10.77 -0.19 -3.18
CA SER A 28 -9.55 0.01 -3.98
C SER A 28 -9.63 1.24 -4.90
N ARG A 29 -10.83 1.80 -5.06
CA ARG A 29 -11.13 2.95 -5.92
C ARG A 29 -11.66 4.13 -5.09
N PRO A 30 -11.48 5.38 -5.56
CA PRO A 30 -12.10 6.55 -4.95
C PRO A 30 -13.61 6.38 -4.78
N ASP A 31 -14.17 7.02 -3.76
CA ASP A 31 -15.62 7.08 -3.61
C ASP A 31 -16.24 7.79 -4.82
N LYS A 32 -17.39 7.31 -5.28
CA LYS A 32 -18.08 7.89 -6.45
C LYS A 32 -18.49 9.35 -6.23
N GLU A 33 -18.81 9.68 -4.99
CA GLU A 33 -19.25 11.01 -4.55
C GLU A 33 -18.55 11.35 -3.23
N SER A 34 -18.20 12.63 -3.03
CA SER A 34 -17.65 13.09 -1.76
C SER A 34 -18.71 12.99 -0.66
N CYS A 35 -18.37 12.37 0.47
CA CYS A 35 -19.23 12.34 1.64
C CYS A 35 -19.07 13.57 2.55
N ASP A 36 -18.27 14.57 2.18
CA ASP A 36 -17.87 15.67 3.06
C ASP A 36 -19.06 16.48 3.59
N SER A 37 -20.04 16.81 2.74
CA SER A 37 -21.22 17.58 3.16
C SER A 37 -22.10 16.81 4.15
N HIS A 38 -22.26 15.50 3.93
CA HIS A 38 -23.01 14.62 4.84
C HIS A 38 -22.26 14.38 6.15
N LEU A 39 -20.94 14.23 6.07
CA LEU A 39 -20.07 14.14 7.23
C LEU A 39 -20.13 15.43 8.07
N LEU A 40 -20.09 16.60 7.44
CA LEU A 40 -20.25 17.88 8.12
C LEU A 40 -21.62 18.00 8.77
N GLY A 41 -22.69 17.65 8.07
CA GLY A 41 -24.06 17.70 8.60
C GLY A 41 -24.22 16.83 9.85
N LEU A 42 -23.78 15.57 9.79
CA LEU A 42 -23.84 14.66 10.95
C LEU A 42 -22.93 15.11 12.09
N PHE A 43 -21.74 15.65 11.78
CA PHE A 43 -20.81 16.16 12.78
C PHE A 43 -21.36 17.39 13.49
N LEU A 44 -22.01 18.30 12.76
CA LEU A 44 -22.68 19.48 13.30
C LEU A 44 -23.87 19.08 14.19
N SER A 45 -24.79 18.24 13.69
CA SER A 45 -25.95 17.81 14.49
C SER A 45 -25.51 17.07 15.76
N SER A 46 -24.50 16.21 15.66
CA SER A 46 -23.91 15.54 16.84
C SER A 46 -23.27 16.54 17.82
N THR A 47 -22.72 17.65 17.33
CA THR A 47 -22.16 18.69 18.20
C THR A 47 -23.29 19.43 18.92
N GLU A 48 -24.37 19.77 18.22
CA GLU A 48 -25.56 20.41 18.77
C GLU A 48 -26.21 19.55 19.86
N ASP A 49 -26.38 18.25 19.60
CA ASP A 49 -26.91 17.31 20.60
C ASP A 49 -25.99 17.20 21.82
N PHE A 50 -24.68 17.20 21.61
CA PHE A 50 -23.68 17.10 22.68
C PHE A 50 -23.68 18.31 23.63
N VAL A 51 -24.12 19.50 23.18
CA VAL A 51 -24.27 20.70 24.04
C VAL A 51 -25.17 20.43 25.25
N SER A 52 -26.24 19.67 25.05
CA SER A 52 -27.20 19.32 26.10
C SER A 52 -26.62 18.38 27.17
N LEU A 53 -25.57 17.64 26.80
CA LEU A 53 -24.90 16.63 27.63
C LEU A 53 -23.69 17.20 28.39
N CYS A 54 -23.25 18.41 28.05
CA CYS A 54 -22.12 19.11 28.66
C CYS A 54 -22.48 19.77 29.99
N ASN A 55 -21.49 19.88 30.88
CA ASN A 55 -21.62 20.72 32.08
C ASN A 55 -21.56 22.22 31.72
N ASN A 56 -21.86 23.10 32.69
CA ASN A 56 -21.94 24.55 32.44
C ASN A 56 -20.63 25.16 31.91
N SER A 57 -19.47 24.66 32.35
CA SER A 57 -18.15 25.15 31.91
C SER A 57 -17.81 24.70 30.48
N GLU A 58 -18.17 23.46 30.13
CA GLU A 58 -17.94 22.88 28.81
C GLU A 58 -18.87 23.47 27.74
N ARG A 59 -20.11 23.80 28.12
CA ARG A 59 -21.17 24.24 27.20
C ARG A 59 -20.76 25.45 26.35
N SER A 60 -20.07 26.43 26.94
CA SER A 60 -19.60 27.62 26.21
C SER A 60 -18.61 27.26 25.09
N MET A 61 -17.65 26.38 25.38
CA MET A 61 -16.66 25.92 24.39
C MET A 61 -17.29 25.08 23.28
N VAL A 62 -18.26 24.22 23.62
CA VAL A 62 -18.97 23.41 22.61
C VAL A 62 -19.88 24.29 21.74
N ASN A 63 -20.54 25.30 22.31
CA ASN A 63 -21.31 26.26 21.52
C ASN A 63 -20.43 27.05 20.53
N GLN A 64 -19.20 27.42 20.92
CA GLN A 64 -18.24 28.03 19.99
C GLN A 64 -17.90 27.08 18.82
N LEU A 65 -17.79 25.77 19.07
CA LEU A 65 -17.61 24.77 18.02
C LEU A 65 -18.85 24.65 17.12
N VAL A 66 -20.06 24.66 17.68
CA VAL A 66 -21.32 24.68 16.90
C VAL A 66 -21.34 25.86 15.95
N THR A 67 -21.08 27.08 16.45
CA THR A 67 -21.02 28.29 15.62
C THR A 67 -19.97 28.18 14.53
N ALA A 68 -18.77 27.68 14.85
CA ALA A 68 -17.69 27.49 13.89
C ALA A 68 -18.08 26.51 12.76
N LEU A 69 -18.78 25.42 13.10
CA LEU A 69 -19.24 24.41 12.12
C LEU A 69 -20.41 24.92 11.27
N GLN A 70 -21.34 25.68 11.84
CA GLN A 70 -22.42 26.34 11.08
C GLN A 70 -21.84 27.32 10.05
N ILE A 71 -20.82 28.08 10.44
CA ILE A 71 -20.12 28.98 9.52
C ILE A 71 -19.41 28.19 8.42
N LEU A 72 -18.66 27.14 8.77
CA LEU A 72 -18.01 26.25 7.80
C LEU A 72 -18.99 25.70 6.76
N GLN A 73 -20.18 25.28 7.21
CA GLN A 73 -21.24 24.81 6.34
C GLN A 73 -21.77 25.93 5.43
N SER A 74 -21.93 27.14 5.98
CA SER A 74 -22.48 28.28 5.23
C SER A 74 -21.53 28.80 4.13
N ILE A 75 -20.22 28.79 4.37
CA ILE A 75 -19.21 29.33 3.43
C ILE A 75 -18.87 28.37 2.29
N ARG A 76 -19.20 27.08 2.43
CA ARG A 76 -18.85 26.04 1.45
C ARG A 76 -20.00 25.84 0.46
N LYS A 77 -19.66 25.75 -0.83
CA LYS A 77 -20.57 25.37 -1.92
C LYS A 77 -20.72 23.85 -2.01
N GLU A 78 -21.66 23.38 -2.82
CA GLU A 78 -21.88 21.94 -3.03
C GLU A 78 -20.66 21.23 -3.62
N ASP A 79 -19.93 21.90 -4.52
CA ASP A 79 -18.69 21.40 -5.16
C ASP A 79 -17.46 21.44 -4.22
N GLY A 80 -17.60 22.02 -3.03
CA GLY A 80 -16.53 22.18 -2.05
C GLY A 80 -15.73 23.47 -2.15
N SER A 81 -15.94 24.28 -3.19
CA SER A 81 -15.36 25.62 -3.28
C SER A 81 -15.98 26.59 -2.27
N LEU A 82 -15.33 27.72 -2.00
CA LEU A 82 -15.77 28.69 -0.99
C LEU A 82 -16.50 29.89 -1.62
N HIS A 83 -17.54 30.37 -0.94
CA HIS A 83 -18.24 31.63 -1.22
C HIS A 83 -17.41 32.82 -0.70
N SER A 84 -16.84 33.63 -1.60
CA SER A 84 -15.99 34.78 -1.23
C SER A 84 -16.73 35.82 -0.37
N ASP A 85 -17.98 36.14 -0.72
CA ASP A 85 -18.85 37.10 0.00
C ASP A 85 -19.15 36.66 1.44
N LYS A 86 -19.49 35.38 1.62
CA LYS A 86 -19.73 34.81 2.96
C LYS A 86 -18.43 34.71 3.77
N LEU A 87 -17.33 34.35 3.12
CA LEU A 87 -16.02 34.27 3.76
C LEU A 87 -15.54 35.64 4.24
N ARG A 88 -15.75 36.69 3.44
CA ARG A 88 -15.50 38.09 3.80
C ARG A 88 -16.28 38.47 5.06
N THR A 89 -17.58 38.22 5.05
CA THR A 89 -18.48 38.52 6.18
C THR A 89 -18.06 37.76 7.44
N ALA A 90 -17.75 36.47 7.32
CA ALA A 90 -17.31 35.67 8.46
C ALA A 90 -15.95 36.14 9.01
N SER A 91 -15.02 36.53 8.13
CA SER A 91 -13.71 37.07 8.54
C SER A 91 -13.86 38.37 9.32
N GLN A 92 -14.73 39.28 8.85
CA GLN A 92 -15.09 40.51 9.56
C GLN A 92 -15.64 40.22 10.96
N LYS A 93 -16.57 39.27 11.07
CA LYS A 93 -17.16 38.92 12.37
C LYS A 93 -16.15 38.30 13.35
N VAL A 94 -15.19 37.49 12.88
CA VAL A 94 -14.13 36.96 13.76
C VAL A 94 -13.16 38.05 14.20
N ILE A 95 -12.70 38.87 13.24
CA ILE A 95 -11.72 39.92 13.51
C ILE A 95 -12.32 41.01 14.42
N GLY A 96 -13.60 41.34 14.22
CA GLY A 96 -14.41 42.18 15.10
C GLY A 96 -14.87 41.51 16.40
N GLN A 97 -14.49 40.25 16.65
CA GLN A 97 -14.81 39.46 17.86
C GLN A 97 -16.30 39.23 18.12
N GLU A 98 -17.18 39.35 17.11
CA GLU A 98 -18.58 38.93 17.19
C GLU A 98 -18.72 37.40 17.28
N ILE A 99 -17.77 36.68 16.69
CA ILE A 99 -17.66 35.22 16.74
C ILE A 99 -16.24 34.80 17.05
N SER A 100 -16.06 33.62 17.64
CA SER A 100 -14.75 33.20 18.17
C SER A 100 -13.83 32.56 17.12
N TYR A 101 -14.39 31.84 16.15
CA TYR A 101 -13.62 30.99 15.23
C TYR A 101 -14.22 30.98 13.83
N LEU A 102 -13.34 31.04 12.82
CA LEU A 102 -13.64 30.75 11.42
C LEU A 102 -12.71 29.63 10.94
N PRO A 103 -13.20 28.38 10.91
CA PRO A 103 -12.51 27.29 10.25
C PRO A 103 -12.76 27.35 8.74
N VAL A 104 -11.68 27.20 7.94
CA VAL A 104 -11.73 27.21 6.48
C VAL A 104 -11.00 25.97 5.95
N TYR A 105 -11.69 25.18 5.14
CA TYR A 105 -11.10 24.04 4.43
C TYR A 105 -10.83 24.44 2.98
N VAL A 106 -9.56 24.46 2.58
CA VAL A 106 -9.14 24.83 1.23
C VAL A 106 -8.85 23.54 0.46
N GLN A 107 -9.91 22.95 -0.10
CA GLN A 107 -9.89 21.59 -0.67
C GLN A 107 -8.83 21.41 -1.76
N ALA A 108 -8.76 22.30 -2.75
CA ALA A 108 -7.80 22.20 -3.85
C ALA A 108 -6.34 22.39 -3.42
N GLN A 109 -6.09 22.86 -2.19
CA GLN A 109 -4.76 23.01 -1.60
C GLN A 109 -4.51 22.02 -0.47
N ASN A 110 -5.40 21.04 -0.23
CA ASN A 110 -5.19 20.02 0.81
C ASN A 110 -4.82 20.63 2.18
N ALA A 111 -5.42 21.77 2.54
CA ALA A 111 -5.00 22.57 3.69
C ALA A 111 -6.19 23.03 4.54
N GLY A 112 -5.92 23.20 5.84
CA GLY A 112 -6.85 23.77 6.80
C GLY A 112 -6.34 25.11 7.33
N ILE A 113 -7.28 26.03 7.58
CA ILE A 113 -7.04 27.33 8.20
C ILE A 113 -8.00 27.49 9.36
N LEU A 114 -7.52 28.02 10.49
CA LEU A 114 -8.37 28.48 11.59
C LEU A 114 -8.04 29.93 11.92
N LEU A 115 -8.97 30.82 11.60
CA LEU A 115 -8.92 32.23 12.00
C LEU A 115 -9.64 32.41 13.35
N HIS A 116 -8.98 33.08 14.29
CA HIS A 116 -9.57 33.45 15.58
C HIS A 116 -8.96 34.74 16.13
N GLY A 117 -9.72 35.47 16.94
CA GLY A 117 -9.25 36.67 17.64
C GLY A 117 -8.71 36.32 19.03
N ARG A 118 -7.59 36.93 19.43
CA ARG A 118 -7.05 36.85 20.79
C ARG A 118 -6.25 38.11 21.15
N GLY A 119 -6.64 38.78 22.24
CA GLY A 119 -5.83 39.85 22.84
C GLY A 119 -5.58 41.05 21.91
N GLY A 120 -6.57 41.40 21.06
CA GLY A 120 -6.43 42.50 20.09
C GLY A 120 -5.75 42.11 18.78
N ASN A 121 -5.35 40.84 18.62
CA ASN A 121 -4.78 40.32 17.39
C ASN A 121 -5.71 39.31 16.73
N ALA A 122 -5.70 39.27 15.41
CA ALA A 122 -6.18 38.15 14.63
C ALA A 122 -5.07 37.13 14.43
N ILE A 123 -5.38 35.86 14.64
CA ILE A 123 -4.45 34.74 14.49
C ILE A 123 -4.97 33.83 13.39
N PHE A 124 -4.08 33.52 12.46
CA PHE A 124 -4.31 32.57 11.39
C PHE A 124 -3.43 31.35 11.62
N ASP A 125 -4.05 30.23 11.94
CA ASP A 125 -3.40 28.92 12.12
C ASP A 125 -3.52 28.11 10.82
N PHE A 126 -2.41 27.60 10.28
CA PHE A 126 -2.35 26.87 9.01
C PHE A 126 -1.78 25.46 9.16
N TRP A 127 -2.27 24.51 8.37
CA TRP A 127 -1.69 23.15 8.30
C TRP A 127 -2.08 22.40 7.02
N GLY A 128 -1.21 21.51 6.56
CA GLY A 128 -1.53 20.51 5.53
C GLY A 128 -2.39 19.34 6.06
N LEU A 129 -3.15 18.67 5.19
CA LEU A 129 -4.09 17.61 5.58
C LEU A 129 -3.60 16.21 5.21
N THR A 130 -3.74 15.73 3.98
CA THR A 130 -3.30 14.38 3.62
C THR A 130 -1.87 14.41 3.10
N PRO A 131 -0.91 13.64 3.67
CA PRO A 131 0.44 13.54 3.11
C PRO A 131 0.43 12.96 1.69
N ASP A 132 1.53 13.11 0.97
CA ASP A 132 1.72 12.46 -0.33
C ASP A 132 1.71 10.93 -0.20
N ASN A 133 1.44 10.24 -1.31
CA ASN A 133 1.31 8.78 -1.30
C ASN A 133 2.59 8.07 -0.84
N GLU A 134 3.77 8.60 -1.16
CA GLU A 134 5.07 8.00 -0.81
C GLU A 134 5.26 8.04 0.71
N THR A 135 5.03 9.19 1.32
CA THR A 135 5.04 9.35 2.78
C THR A 135 4.06 8.41 3.48
N ILE A 136 2.87 8.14 2.90
CA ILE A 136 1.89 7.22 3.49
C ILE A 136 2.35 5.76 3.37
N VAL A 137 2.89 5.35 2.21
CA VAL A 137 3.30 3.97 1.94
C VAL A 137 4.58 3.60 2.71
N GLU A 138 5.51 4.54 2.86
CA GLU A 138 6.76 4.32 3.60
C GLU A 138 6.57 4.31 5.13
N ALA A 139 5.49 4.93 5.62
CA ALA A 139 5.24 5.03 7.04
C ALA A 139 4.99 3.66 7.69
N SER A 140 5.90 3.25 8.57
CA SER A 140 5.70 2.10 9.47
C SER A 140 4.73 2.46 10.60
N GLY A 141 3.42 2.41 10.34
CA GLY A 141 2.37 2.59 11.34
C GLY A 141 1.70 3.97 11.28
N ARG A 142 1.83 4.77 12.35
CA ARG A 142 1.15 6.09 12.44
C ARG A 142 2.14 7.21 12.16
N ILE A 143 1.71 8.19 11.37
CA ILE A 143 2.49 9.39 11.06
C ILE A 143 2.29 10.39 12.21
N VAL A 144 3.38 10.88 12.79
CA VAL A 144 3.34 11.86 13.88
C VAL A 144 3.38 13.26 13.29
N ARG A 145 2.33 14.06 13.54
CA ARG A 145 2.17 15.39 12.96
C ARG A 145 1.75 16.41 14.00
N HIS A 146 2.16 17.65 13.79
CA HIS A 146 1.90 18.78 14.68
C HIS A 146 0.97 19.78 13.99
N PHE A 147 -0.06 20.24 14.70
CA PHE A 147 -1.07 21.17 14.19
C PHE A 147 -1.28 22.33 15.17
N PRO A 148 -1.37 23.59 14.71
CA PRO A 148 -1.02 24.03 13.36
C PRO A 148 0.47 23.83 13.05
N GLU A 149 0.81 23.82 11.77
CA GLU A 149 2.19 23.74 11.29
C GLU A 149 2.87 25.11 11.39
N CYS A 150 2.16 26.17 10.99
CA CYS A 150 2.57 27.56 11.13
C CYS A 150 1.39 28.46 11.53
N SER A 151 1.69 29.60 12.15
CA SER A 151 0.68 30.55 12.65
C SER A 151 1.16 31.99 12.48
N ALA A 152 0.30 32.86 11.94
CA ALA A 152 0.54 34.29 11.83
C ALA A 152 -0.35 35.06 12.81
N SER A 153 0.20 36.06 13.50
CA SER A 153 -0.57 36.97 14.36
C SER A 153 -0.42 38.40 13.86
N ILE A 154 -1.56 39.06 13.64
CA ILE A 154 -1.62 40.41 13.10
C ILE A 154 -2.51 41.26 14.01
N PRO A 155 -2.10 42.48 14.41
CA PRO A 155 -2.97 43.39 15.15
C PRO A 155 -4.27 43.64 14.40
N THR A 156 -5.41 43.53 15.09
CA THR A 156 -6.73 43.72 14.47
C THR A 156 -6.85 45.09 13.80
N ASP A 157 -6.25 46.12 14.40
CA ASP A 157 -6.28 47.50 13.88
C ASP A 157 -5.63 47.64 12.49
N ASP A 158 -4.61 46.83 12.19
CA ASP A 158 -3.88 46.87 10.92
C ASP A 158 -4.65 46.22 9.77
N ILE A 159 -5.56 45.29 10.09
CA ILE A 159 -6.26 44.45 9.11
C ILE A 159 -7.77 44.68 9.05
N ASN A 160 -8.31 45.51 9.92
CA ASN A 160 -9.74 45.85 9.92
C ASN A 160 -10.06 46.87 8.81
N THR A 161 -9.69 46.55 7.57
CA THR A 161 -9.85 47.38 6.38
C THR A 161 -10.58 46.61 5.29
N CYS A 162 -11.39 47.30 4.48
CA CYS A 162 -12.11 46.67 3.37
C CYS A 162 -11.17 45.92 2.43
N ASP A 163 -10.03 46.53 2.09
CA ASP A 163 -9.03 45.96 1.18
C ASP A 163 -8.46 44.64 1.70
N PHE A 164 -8.18 44.54 3.01
CA PHE A 164 -7.70 43.29 3.61
C PHE A 164 -8.75 42.19 3.55
N PHE A 165 -10.01 42.52 3.88
CA PHE A 165 -11.10 41.54 3.81
C PHE A 165 -11.35 41.06 2.38
N ASP A 166 -11.29 41.96 1.39
CA ASP A 166 -11.43 41.63 -0.02
C ASP A 166 -10.26 40.77 -0.51
N PHE A 167 -9.03 41.11 -0.10
CA PHE A 167 -7.83 40.32 -0.38
C PHE A 167 -7.95 38.90 0.19
N ILE A 168 -8.23 38.76 1.49
CA ILE A 168 -8.18 37.45 2.15
C ILE A 168 -9.33 36.54 1.67
N SER A 169 -10.53 37.09 1.49
CA SER A 169 -11.67 36.30 1.04
C SER A 169 -11.52 35.85 -0.41
N SER A 170 -11.04 36.74 -1.29
CA SER A 170 -10.81 36.43 -2.69
C SER A 170 -9.66 35.44 -2.87
N THR A 171 -8.58 35.60 -2.09
CA THR A 171 -7.43 34.67 -2.14
C THR A 171 -7.82 33.28 -1.70
N MET A 172 -8.45 33.13 -0.53
CA MET A 172 -8.89 31.83 -0.02
C MET A 172 -9.98 31.20 -0.90
N SER A 173 -10.92 31.99 -1.42
CA SER A 173 -11.95 31.49 -2.35
C SER A 173 -11.35 31.01 -3.66
N ARG A 174 -10.41 31.76 -4.24
CA ARG A 174 -9.69 31.35 -5.46
C ARG A 174 -8.87 30.07 -5.25
N MET A 175 -8.07 30.03 -4.18
CA MET A 175 -7.28 28.85 -3.83
C MET A 175 -8.14 27.62 -3.50
N SER A 176 -9.43 27.78 -3.18
CA SER A 176 -10.30 26.63 -2.88
C SER A 176 -10.64 25.76 -4.10
N TRP A 177 -10.54 26.29 -5.32
CA TRP A 177 -10.82 25.58 -6.57
C TRP A 177 -9.65 25.56 -7.55
N GLU A 178 -8.70 26.51 -7.46
CA GLU A 178 -7.43 26.44 -8.22
C GLU A 178 -6.47 25.48 -7.51
N GLY A 179 -6.24 24.30 -8.08
CA GLY A 179 -5.21 23.36 -7.63
C GLY A 179 -3.93 23.51 -8.46
N ILE A 180 -2.75 23.35 -7.84
CA ILE A 180 -1.48 23.23 -8.56
C ILE A 180 -1.07 21.76 -8.51
N THR A 181 -1.06 21.11 -9.67
CA THR A 181 -0.40 19.81 -9.82
C THR A 181 1.09 20.09 -9.93
N THR A 182 1.84 19.84 -8.86
CA THR A 182 3.30 19.84 -8.94
C THR A 182 3.70 18.74 -9.91
N SER A 183 4.02 19.11 -11.15
CA SER A 183 4.65 18.20 -12.11
C SER A 183 5.97 17.75 -11.48
N LYS A 184 6.05 16.48 -11.04
CA LYS A 184 7.28 15.94 -10.46
C LYS A 184 8.40 16.12 -11.49
N GLY A 185 9.47 16.80 -11.08
CA GLY A 185 10.68 16.94 -11.87
C GLY A 185 11.21 15.58 -12.30
N HIS A 186 11.66 15.48 -13.54
CA HIS A 186 12.27 14.28 -14.11
C HIS A 186 13.42 13.79 -13.22
N GLY A 187 13.23 12.64 -12.57
CA GLY A 187 14.32 11.96 -11.87
C GLY A 187 13.83 10.86 -10.94
N PHE A 188 14.06 9.61 -11.34
CA PHE A 188 14.04 8.37 -10.55
C PHE A 188 12.74 7.55 -10.40
N ARG A 189 12.87 6.29 -10.86
CA ARG A 189 12.10 5.05 -10.66
C ARG A 189 10.67 4.97 -11.23
N GLU A 190 10.64 4.41 -12.45
CA GLU A 190 9.52 3.65 -13.01
C GLU A 190 9.14 2.48 -12.07
N ALA A 191 8.21 2.75 -11.15
CA ALA A 191 7.29 1.77 -10.56
C ALA A 191 6.11 2.42 -9.81
N ALA A 192 6.10 3.75 -9.60
CA ALA A 192 5.05 4.45 -8.85
C ALA A 192 4.35 5.57 -9.65
N ALA A 193 4.48 5.60 -10.97
CA ALA A 193 4.06 6.72 -11.83
C ALA A 193 2.58 6.72 -12.25
N ALA A 194 1.67 6.07 -11.51
CA ALA A 194 0.28 5.91 -11.93
C ALA A 194 -0.74 6.71 -11.12
N SER A 195 -0.48 7.11 -9.88
CA SER A 195 -1.50 7.78 -9.05
C SER A 195 -1.35 9.31 -9.11
N GLU A 196 -2.41 10.04 -9.51
CA GLU A 196 -2.48 11.50 -9.32
C GLU A 196 -2.26 11.82 -7.83
N ASP A 197 -1.08 12.33 -7.48
CA ASP A 197 -0.68 12.61 -6.10
C ASP A 197 -1.58 13.67 -5.44
N VAL A 198 -1.60 13.70 -4.10
CA VAL A 198 -2.42 14.68 -3.37
C VAL A 198 -1.88 16.10 -3.62
N PRO A 199 -2.73 17.14 -3.81
CA PRO A 199 -2.28 18.51 -3.95
C PRO A 199 -1.40 18.97 -2.77
N SER A 200 -0.38 19.79 -3.06
CA SER A 200 0.52 20.31 -2.04
C SER A 200 -0.14 21.43 -1.21
N PRO A 201 0.02 21.44 0.14
CA PRO A 201 -0.46 22.52 1.00
C PRO A 201 0.40 23.79 0.97
N THR A 202 1.54 23.78 0.26
CA THR A 202 2.54 24.87 0.23
C THR A 202 1.96 26.26 -0.02
N ASN A 203 0.95 26.42 -0.89
CA ASN A 203 0.36 27.75 -1.13
C ASN A 203 -0.31 28.35 0.12
N ILE A 204 -0.82 27.51 1.00
CA ILE A 204 -1.43 27.94 2.25
C ILE A 204 -0.39 28.02 3.37
N THR A 205 0.45 27.00 3.51
CA THR A 205 1.42 26.91 4.62
C THR A 205 2.66 27.77 4.43
N GLU A 206 2.96 28.19 3.20
CA GLU A 206 4.12 29.03 2.86
C GLU A 206 3.68 30.36 2.22
N LEU A 207 3.08 30.35 1.02
CA LEU A 207 2.80 31.59 0.28
C LEU A 207 1.85 32.54 1.04
N LEU A 208 0.65 32.08 1.40
CA LEU A 208 -0.31 32.88 2.17
C LEU A 208 0.22 33.20 3.57
N TYR A 209 0.91 32.25 4.20
CA TYR A 209 1.54 32.43 5.50
C TYR A 209 2.57 33.57 5.48
N ILE A 210 3.49 33.58 4.51
CA ILE A 210 4.53 34.61 4.36
C ILE A 210 3.90 35.99 4.18
N GLU A 211 2.88 36.11 3.33
CA GLU A 211 2.18 37.39 3.11
C GLU A 211 1.54 37.92 4.40
N LEU A 212 0.95 37.03 5.20
CA LEU A 212 0.32 37.42 6.47
C LEU A 212 1.33 37.72 7.57
N VAL A 213 2.45 36.99 7.63
CA VAL A 213 3.54 37.30 8.55
C VAL A 213 4.22 38.61 8.20
N ASN A 214 4.36 38.96 6.92
CA ASN A 214 4.90 40.27 6.51
C ASN A 214 4.06 41.45 7.01
N LYS A 215 2.75 41.25 7.24
CA LYS A 215 1.84 42.24 7.81
C LYS A 215 1.76 42.19 9.34
N GLY A 216 2.36 41.19 9.98
CA GLY A 216 2.28 40.99 11.43
C GLY A 216 3.54 40.33 11.97
N ILE A 217 3.37 39.28 12.77
CA ILE A 217 4.47 38.50 13.33
C ILE A 217 4.15 37.01 13.30
N GLN A 218 5.20 36.18 13.33
CA GLN A 218 5.06 34.75 13.59
C GLN A 218 4.49 34.54 15.00
N SER A 219 3.53 33.62 15.12
CA SER A 219 2.97 33.26 16.40
C SER A 219 3.42 31.88 16.87
N GLU A 220 4.02 31.83 18.05
CA GLU A 220 4.36 30.57 18.72
C GLU A 220 3.20 30.17 19.65
N HIS A 221 2.19 29.51 19.08
CA HIS A 221 1.06 28.98 19.84
C HIS A 221 1.16 27.48 20.11
N ARG A 222 0.33 27.03 21.06
CA ARG A 222 0.25 25.63 21.49
C ARG A 222 -0.16 24.75 20.30
N ARG A 223 0.80 23.95 19.82
CA ARG A 223 0.55 22.90 18.84
C ARG A 223 -0.01 21.65 19.52
N ILE A 224 -0.92 20.97 18.83
CA ILE A 224 -1.37 19.63 19.18
C ILE A 224 -0.54 18.62 18.38
N CYS A 225 -0.13 17.54 19.03
CA CYS A 225 0.49 16.40 18.36
C CYS A 225 -0.59 15.34 18.09
N LYS A 226 -0.72 14.89 16.84
CA LYS A 226 -1.60 13.80 16.44
C LYS A 226 -0.80 12.71 15.74
N HIS A 227 -1.08 11.47 16.14
CA HIS A 227 -0.64 10.28 15.41
C HIS A 227 -1.72 9.92 14.38
N THR A 228 -1.58 10.43 13.16
CA THR A 228 -2.52 10.21 12.06
C THR A 228 -2.33 8.81 11.49
N ARG A 229 -3.44 8.20 11.08
CA ARG A 229 -3.44 6.91 10.39
C ARG A 229 -4.08 7.16 9.05
N GLU A 230 -3.24 7.26 8.03
CA GLU A 230 -3.63 7.42 6.65
C GLU A 230 -3.42 6.08 5.94
N GLU A 231 -4.23 5.80 4.94
CA GLU A 231 -4.18 4.57 4.15
C GLU A 231 -4.41 4.98 2.69
N VAL A 232 -3.60 4.42 1.79
CA VAL A 232 -3.78 4.54 0.34
C VAL A 232 -3.90 3.12 -0.21
N ILE A 233 -5.02 2.83 -0.86
CA ILE A 233 -5.32 1.49 -1.37
C ILE A 233 -5.58 1.61 -2.86
N GLY A 234 -4.78 0.93 -3.65
CA GLY A 234 -4.92 0.86 -5.11
C GLY A 234 -4.73 -0.57 -5.61
N THR A 235 -5.26 -0.85 -6.79
CA THR A 235 -4.96 -2.07 -7.54
C THR A 235 -3.73 -1.88 -8.42
N ASN A 236 -2.92 -2.94 -8.56
CA ASN A 236 -1.73 -2.91 -9.40
C ASN A 236 -2.10 -2.48 -10.83
N GLY A 237 -1.47 -1.40 -11.32
CA GLY A 237 -1.71 -0.86 -12.66
C GLY A 237 -2.90 0.11 -12.79
N SER A 238 -3.61 0.42 -11.69
CA SER A 238 -4.65 1.46 -11.68
C SER A 238 -4.06 2.83 -11.37
N ASN A 239 -4.49 3.85 -12.12
CA ASN A 239 -4.15 5.25 -11.82
C ASN A 239 -4.98 5.86 -10.68
N GLN A 240 -6.01 5.15 -10.23
CA GLN A 240 -6.90 5.59 -9.17
C GLN A 240 -6.70 4.73 -7.92
N CYS A 241 -6.60 5.39 -6.77
CA CYS A 241 -6.51 4.77 -5.46
C CYS A 241 -7.55 5.38 -4.52
N TRP A 242 -8.11 4.57 -3.63
CA TRP A 242 -8.85 5.09 -2.50
C TRP A 242 -7.90 5.74 -1.49
N ARG A 243 -8.31 6.89 -0.97
CA ARG A 243 -7.60 7.64 0.07
C ARG A 243 -8.57 8.02 1.18
N ARG A 244 -8.05 8.09 2.40
CA ARG A 244 -8.80 8.65 3.51
C ARG A 244 -9.11 10.13 3.28
N SER A 245 -10.34 10.55 3.60
CA SER A 245 -10.82 11.93 3.43
C SER A 245 -9.94 12.95 4.20
N PRO A 246 -9.34 13.94 3.52
CA PRO A 246 -8.62 15.04 4.15
C PRO A 246 -9.54 15.87 5.07
N PHE A 247 -10.81 16.02 4.67
CA PHE A 247 -11.82 16.77 5.41
C PHE A 247 -12.12 16.16 6.78
N TRP A 248 -12.06 14.82 6.91
CA TRP A 248 -12.17 14.17 8.22
C TRP A 248 -11.01 14.54 9.16
N LEU A 249 -9.78 14.64 8.66
CA LEU A 249 -8.66 15.13 9.47
C LEU A 249 -8.88 16.60 9.85
N PHE A 250 -9.33 17.44 8.91
CA PHE A 250 -9.66 18.84 9.16
C PHE A 250 -10.64 19.00 10.33
N LEU A 251 -11.80 18.33 10.29
CA LEU A 251 -12.80 18.38 11.37
C LEU A 251 -12.20 17.97 12.72
N ARG A 252 -11.38 16.91 12.76
CA ARG A 252 -10.71 16.44 13.99
C ARG A 252 -9.65 17.39 14.53
N VAL A 253 -8.94 18.10 13.67
CA VAL A 253 -7.92 19.09 14.08
C VAL A 253 -8.62 20.33 14.60
N THR A 254 -9.54 20.90 13.83
CA THR A 254 -10.34 22.08 14.19
C THR A 254 -11.06 21.91 15.52
N SER A 255 -11.82 20.82 15.69
CA SER A 255 -12.53 20.55 16.95
C SER A 255 -11.58 20.35 18.13
N GLN A 256 -10.40 19.73 17.93
CA GLN A 256 -9.42 19.60 19.01
C GLN A 256 -8.80 20.96 19.37
N LEU A 257 -8.47 21.80 18.39
CA LEU A 257 -7.90 23.13 18.61
C LEU A 257 -8.87 24.04 19.37
N ILE A 258 -10.17 23.97 19.07
CA ILE A 258 -11.21 24.74 19.76
C ILE A 258 -11.46 24.20 21.17
N LEU A 259 -11.65 22.89 21.34
CA LEU A 259 -12.06 22.29 22.62
C LEU A 259 -10.91 22.03 23.60
N SER A 260 -9.64 22.11 23.20
CA SER A 260 -8.47 21.80 24.05
C SER A 260 -7.74 23.01 24.63
N ARG A 261 -8.26 24.23 24.43
CA ARG A 261 -7.56 25.45 24.86
C ARG A 261 -7.35 25.53 26.37
N GLN A 262 -8.30 25.04 27.16
CA GLN A 262 -8.24 25.10 28.63
C GLN A 262 -7.68 23.83 29.26
N ASP A 263 -7.85 22.67 28.63
CA ASP A 263 -7.39 21.38 29.16
C ASP A 263 -6.18 20.86 28.38
N GLY A 264 -5.04 20.76 29.07
CA GLY A 264 -3.80 20.12 28.62
C GLY A 264 -4.03 18.76 27.92
N LYS A 265 -5.03 18.01 28.39
CA LYS A 265 -5.26 16.61 28.06
C LYS A 265 -6.30 16.37 26.95
N SER A 266 -6.90 17.43 26.40
CA SER A 266 -7.94 17.35 25.36
C SER A 266 -9.12 16.44 25.74
N ILE A 267 -9.54 16.42 27.01
CA ILE A 267 -10.57 15.49 27.49
C ILE A 267 -11.92 15.81 26.83
N LEU A 268 -12.34 17.07 26.82
CA LEU A 268 -13.62 17.48 26.22
C LEU A 268 -13.73 17.07 24.74
N TYR A 269 -12.66 17.28 23.96
CA TYR A 269 -12.57 16.79 22.58
C TYR A 269 -12.74 15.27 22.47
N LYS A 270 -12.12 14.51 23.38
CA LYS A 270 -12.23 13.03 23.37
C LYS A 270 -13.63 12.56 23.75
N LYS A 271 -14.29 13.22 24.71
CA LYS A 271 -15.70 12.96 25.07
C LYS A 271 -16.61 13.15 23.85
N PHE A 272 -16.51 14.32 23.21
CA PHE A 272 -17.26 14.64 22.01
C PHE A 272 -16.98 13.65 20.86
N LEU A 273 -15.71 13.30 20.60
CA LEU A 273 -15.38 12.38 19.51
C LEU A 273 -15.99 10.98 19.74
N ILE A 274 -16.03 10.50 20.99
CA ILE A 274 -16.68 9.21 21.31
C ILE A 274 -18.20 9.31 21.07
N PHE A 275 -18.82 10.41 21.50
CA PHE A 275 -20.24 10.67 21.26
C PHE A 275 -20.57 10.74 19.76
N PHE A 276 -19.82 11.51 18.96
CA PHE A 276 -19.99 11.54 17.51
C PHE A 276 -19.85 10.14 16.90
N MET A 277 -18.86 9.36 17.33
CA MET A 277 -18.69 7.99 16.82
C MET A 277 -19.84 7.05 17.23
N SER A 278 -20.52 7.29 18.36
CA SER A 278 -21.75 6.55 18.68
C SER A 278 -22.92 6.99 17.82
N GLN A 279 -23.05 8.27 17.48
CA GLN A 279 -24.08 8.72 16.54
C GLN A 279 -23.94 8.06 15.16
N VAL A 280 -22.71 7.87 14.67
CA VAL A 280 -22.46 7.09 13.45
C VAL A 280 -22.84 5.61 13.62
N LEU A 281 -22.61 5.01 14.79
CA LEU A 281 -23.01 3.63 15.09
C LEU A 281 -24.54 3.47 15.08
N GLU A 282 -25.26 4.42 15.66
CA GLU A 282 -26.72 4.42 15.67
C GLU A 282 -27.27 4.44 14.24
N LYS A 283 -26.77 5.35 13.40
CA LYS A 283 -27.11 5.40 11.98
C LYS A 283 -26.72 4.13 11.23
N ALA A 284 -25.58 3.50 11.57
CA ALA A 284 -25.15 2.23 10.99
C ALA A 284 -26.11 1.07 11.33
N CYS A 285 -26.67 1.07 12.55
CA CYS A 285 -27.68 0.10 12.96
C CYS A 285 -29.04 0.33 12.29
N GLU A 286 -29.42 1.59 12.05
CA GLU A 286 -30.64 1.96 11.30
C GLU A 286 -30.53 1.65 9.80
N GLY A 287 -29.37 1.93 9.19
CA GLY A 287 -29.13 1.84 7.75
C GLY A 287 -28.77 0.44 7.22
N GLU A 288 -29.03 -0.62 7.99
CA GLU A 288 -28.77 -2.03 7.64
C GLU A 288 -27.35 -2.31 7.09
N LEU A 289 -26.32 -1.64 7.62
CA LEU A 289 -24.94 -1.97 7.26
C LEU A 289 -24.59 -3.42 7.67
N GLN A 290 -23.58 -4.00 6.99
CA GLN A 290 -23.11 -5.35 7.29
C GLN A 290 -22.74 -5.50 8.78
N SER A 291 -23.00 -6.68 9.35
CA SER A 291 -22.83 -6.92 10.79
C SER A 291 -21.36 -6.78 11.23
N GLU A 292 -20.43 -7.12 10.34
CA GLU A 292 -18.99 -6.96 10.52
C GLU A 292 -18.60 -5.48 10.67
N THR A 293 -19.21 -4.61 9.85
CA THR A 293 -19.00 -3.15 9.89
C THR A 293 -19.57 -2.56 11.18
N ILE A 294 -20.79 -2.94 11.56
CA ILE A 294 -21.41 -2.52 12.84
C ILE A 294 -20.54 -2.95 14.02
N HIS A 295 -20.07 -4.21 14.03
CA HIS A 295 -19.21 -4.73 15.10
C HIS A 295 -17.85 -4.01 15.16
N CYS A 296 -17.28 -3.63 14.01
CA CYS A 296 -16.04 -2.84 13.93
C CYS A 296 -16.22 -1.46 14.58
N ILE A 297 -17.31 -0.76 14.25
CA ILE A 297 -17.66 0.54 14.84
C ILE A 297 -17.86 0.39 16.35
N TYR A 298 -18.72 -0.55 16.77
CA TYR A 298 -19.00 -0.88 18.17
C TYR A 298 -17.71 -1.10 18.98
N SER A 299 -16.83 -1.99 18.49
CA SER A 299 -15.55 -2.31 19.15
C SER A 299 -14.64 -1.08 19.29
N LYS A 300 -14.62 -0.22 18.27
CA LYS A 300 -13.81 1.02 18.25
C LYS A 300 -14.35 2.08 19.21
N VAL A 301 -15.67 2.16 19.42
CA VAL A 301 -16.30 3.03 20.41
C VAL A 301 -16.03 2.51 21.82
N CYS A 302 -16.30 1.22 22.09
CA CYS A 302 -16.01 0.57 23.38
C CYS A 302 -14.55 0.75 23.81
N ARG A 303 -13.60 0.51 22.90
CA ARG A 303 -12.17 0.67 23.20
C ARG A 303 -11.79 2.12 23.51
N ARG A 304 -12.39 3.10 22.83
CA ARG A 304 -12.11 4.52 23.09
C ARG A 304 -12.70 4.97 24.42
N LYS A 305 -13.94 4.56 24.74
CA LYS A 305 -14.56 4.79 26.05
C LYS A 305 -13.67 4.24 27.18
N ARG A 306 -13.22 2.99 27.06
CA ARG A 306 -12.32 2.36 28.05
C ARG A 306 -10.98 3.09 28.21
N LYS A 307 -10.39 3.60 27.13
CA LYS A 307 -9.10 4.32 27.15
C LYS A 307 -9.18 5.71 27.80
N LEU A 308 -10.38 6.28 27.95
CA LEU A 308 -10.52 7.62 28.53
C LEU A 308 -10.40 7.59 30.06
N GLU A 309 -10.53 6.41 30.69
CA GLU A 309 -10.30 6.16 32.13
C GLU A 309 -10.99 7.18 33.04
N LEU A 310 -12.21 7.61 32.68
CA LEU A 310 -13.00 8.50 33.52
C LEU A 310 -13.57 7.74 34.71
N THR A 311 -13.48 8.34 35.88
CA THR A 311 -13.92 7.78 37.17
C THR A 311 -15.32 8.22 37.57
N GLU A 312 -15.83 9.29 36.98
CA GLU A 312 -17.15 9.87 37.27
C GLU A 312 -18.13 9.53 36.15
N ASP A 313 -19.37 9.19 36.50
CA ASP A 313 -20.44 9.00 35.52
C ASP A 313 -20.97 10.37 35.04
N GLU A 314 -21.00 10.55 33.72
CA GLU A 314 -21.40 11.79 33.06
C GLU A 314 -22.52 11.48 32.05
N LYS A 315 -23.43 12.43 31.82
CA LYS A 315 -24.63 12.23 30.99
C LYS A 315 -24.36 11.71 29.58
N TRP A 316 -23.27 12.17 28.94
CA TRP A 316 -22.93 11.69 27.60
C TRP A 316 -22.56 10.20 27.59
N MET A 317 -22.08 9.65 28.71
CA MET A 317 -21.75 8.22 28.79
C MET A 317 -23.00 7.36 28.77
N GLU A 318 -24.09 7.82 29.39
CA GLU A 318 -25.39 7.14 29.34
C GLU A 318 -25.90 7.07 27.89
N ALA A 319 -25.87 8.20 27.18
CA ALA A 319 -26.27 8.27 25.77
C ALA A 319 -25.43 7.33 24.88
N VAL A 320 -24.10 7.34 25.03
CA VAL A 320 -23.22 6.40 24.30
C VAL A 320 -23.51 4.95 24.66
N THR A 321 -23.79 4.65 25.94
CA THR A 321 -24.07 3.29 26.40
C THR A 321 -25.39 2.77 25.86
N ALA A 322 -26.42 3.61 25.75
CA ALA A 322 -27.69 3.25 25.13
C ALA A 322 -27.50 2.81 23.68
N VAL A 323 -26.73 3.57 22.89
CA VAL A 323 -26.41 3.21 21.50
C VAL A 323 -25.61 1.91 21.42
N LEU A 324 -24.63 1.71 22.30
CA LEU A 324 -23.85 0.47 22.36
C LEU A 324 -24.74 -0.74 22.66
N ASN A 325 -25.69 -0.60 23.59
CA ASN A 325 -26.63 -1.68 23.91
C ASN A 325 -27.53 -2.01 22.72
N ASN A 326 -28.08 -1.00 22.05
CA ASN A 326 -28.88 -1.19 20.84
C ASN A 326 -28.07 -1.91 19.73
N ALA A 327 -26.82 -1.49 19.49
CA ALA A 327 -25.95 -2.15 18.52
C ALA A 327 -25.68 -3.62 18.87
N ASN A 328 -25.48 -3.92 20.16
CA ASN A 328 -25.30 -5.30 20.62
C ASN A 328 -26.55 -6.16 20.41
N GLU A 329 -27.75 -5.59 20.62
CA GLU A 329 -29.02 -6.27 20.33
C GLU A 329 -29.20 -6.53 18.83
N VAL A 330 -28.86 -5.56 17.97
CA VAL A 330 -28.90 -5.72 16.51
C VAL A 330 -27.96 -6.85 16.06
N LEU A 331 -26.71 -6.84 16.53
CA LEU A 331 -25.73 -7.89 16.21
C LEU A 331 -26.19 -9.27 16.70
N SER A 332 -26.69 -9.34 17.94
CA SER A 332 -27.22 -10.59 18.52
C SER A 332 -28.39 -11.13 17.71
N ARG A 333 -29.32 -10.26 17.30
CA ARG A 333 -30.47 -10.62 16.47
C ARG A 333 -30.04 -11.15 15.11
N ASN A 334 -29.06 -10.51 14.47
CA ASN A 334 -28.51 -10.96 13.18
C ASN A 334 -27.82 -12.31 13.31
N TRP A 335 -27.02 -12.50 14.37
CA TRP A 335 -26.37 -13.78 14.64
C TRP A 335 -27.38 -14.92 14.85
N GLN A 336 -28.46 -14.67 15.59
CA GLN A 336 -29.54 -15.66 15.75
C GLN A 336 -30.23 -16.02 14.44
N LYS A 337 -30.39 -15.06 13.51
CA LYS A 337 -30.91 -15.35 12.15
C LYS A 337 -29.95 -16.25 11.37
N ILE A 338 -28.64 -16.00 11.45
CA ILE A 338 -27.62 -16.82 10.79
C ILE A 338 -27.64 -18.24 11.36
N ILE A 339 -27.65 -18.40 12.69
CA ILE A 339 -27.75 -19.72 13.35
C ILE A 339 -28.97 -20.46 12.83
N LYS A 340 -30.17 -19.86 12.88
CA LYS A 340 -31.42 -20.50 12.42
C LYS A 340 -31.38 -20.90 10.94
N ARG A 341 -30.78 -20.06 10.08
CA ARG A 341 -30.62 -20.35 8.65
C ARG A 341 -29.69 -21.54 8.39
N HIS A 342 -28.62 -21.63 9.16
CA HIS A 342 -27.59 -22.67 9.01
C HIS A 342 -27.80 -23.88 9.95
N GLN A 343 -28.90 -23.90 10.68
CA GLN A 343 -29.34 -25.04 11.48
C GLN A 343 -29.87 -26.12 10.54
N ILE A 344 -28.97 -26.74 9.79
CA ILE A 344 -29.25 -27.97 9.07
C ILE A 344 -29.50 -29.01 10.16
N SER A 345 -30.76 -29.45 10.29
CA SER A 345 -31.05 -30.68 11.00
C SER A 345 -30.42 -31.80 10.19
N LEU A 346 -29.20 -32.20 10.58
CA LEU A 346 -28.67 -33.48 10.17
C LEU A 346 -29.53 -34.53 10.86
N GLU A 347 -30.63 -34.91 10.22
CA GLU A 347 -31.32 -36.15 10.52
C GLU A 347 -30.36 -37.28 10.14
N ILE A 348 -29.45 -37.59 11.07
CA ILE A 348 -28.66 -38.81 10.99
C ILE A 348 -29.67 -39.93 11.21
N SER A 349 -30.25 -40.41 10.11
CA SER A 349 -30.98 -41.67 10.09
C SER A 349 -30.13 -42.72 10.81
N PRO A 350 -30.72 -43.52 11.73
CA PRO A 350 -29.96 -44.53 12.45
C PRO A 350 -29.15 -45.37 11.46
N PHE A 351 -27.84 -45.42 11.69
CA PHE A 351 -26.85 -46.09 10.83
C PHE A 351 -27.36 -47.46 10.39
N ASN A 352 -27.76 -47.57 9.12
CA ASN A 352 -28.10 -48.85 8.54
C ASN A 352 -26.80 -49.52 8.08
N LEU A 353 -26.25 -50.40 8.93
CA LEU A 353 -25.00 -51.13 8.66
C LEU A 353 -25.05 -51.86 7.31
N SER A 354 -26.22 -52.37 6.92
CA SER A 354 -26.41 -53.06 5.64
C SER A 354 -26.34 -52.15 4.41
N ALA A 355 -26.68 -50.86 4.55
CA ALA A 355 -26.54 -49.89 3.47
C ALA A 355 -25.08 -49.52 3.22
N ILE A 356 -24.27 -49.44 4.28
CA ILE A 356 -22.82 -49.18 4.18
C ILE A 356 -22.12 -50.39 3.56
N GLU A 357 -22.47 -51.61 3.96
CA GLU A 357 -21.95 -52.82 3.32
C GLU A 357 -22.32 -52.86 1.84
N ALA A 358 -23.56 -52.50 1.47
CA ALA A 358 -23.98 -52.41 0.07
C ALA A 358 -23.21 -51.33 -0.71
N ASP A 359 -22.96 -50.15 -0.12
CA ASP A 359 -22.23 -49.05 -0.76
C ASP A 359 -20.71 -49.29 -0.87
N THR A 360 -20.17 -50.26 -0.13
CA THR A 360 -18.77 -50.72 -0.28
C THR A 360 -18.61 -51.82 -1.35
N LEU A 361 -19.71 -52.39 -1.84
CA LEU A 361 -19.72 -53.37 -2.92
C LEU A 361 -19.78 -52.64 -4.27
N PHE A 362 -18.61 -52.32 -4.82
CA PHE A 362 -18.52 -51.77 -6.17
C PHE A 362 -18.78 -52.85 -7.22
N GLU A 363 -20.01 -52.91 -7.72
CA GLU A 363 -20.29 -53.63 -8.97
C GLU A 363 -19.77 -52.81 -10.14
N ILE A 364 -18.68 -53.26 -10.76
CA ILE A 364 -18.17 -52.69 -12.01
C ILE A 364 -18.50 -53.67 -13.14
N PRO A 365 -19.77 -53.74 -13.59
CA PRO A 365 -20.25 -54.77 -14.51
C PRO A 365 -19.45 -54.80 -15.81
N ASN A 366 -19.01 -53.65 -16.32
CA ASN A 366 -18.15 -53.57 -17.50
C ASN A 366 -16.76 -54.20 -17.29
N LEU A 367 -16.17 -54.06 -16.10
CA LEU A 367 -14.89 -54.70 -15.77
C LEU A 367 -15.08 -56.21 -15.60
N ASN A 368 -16.17 -56.63 -14.94
CA ASN A 368 -16.50 -58.04 -14.79
C ASN A 368 -16.79 -58.70 -16.15
N LEU A 369 -17.51 -58.03 -17.04
CA LEU A 369 -17.73 -58.46 -18.42
C LEU A 369 -16.41 -58.49 -19.21
N PHE A 370 -15.55 -57.48 -19.06
CA PHE A 370 -14.23 -57.45 -19.67
C PHE A 370 -13.36 -58.63 -19.21
N VAL A 371 -13.26 -58.88 -17.90
CA VAL A 371 -12.50 -60.01 -17.35
C VAL A 371 -13.05 -61.34 -17.84
N LYS A 372 -14.38 -61.52 -17.84
CA LYS A 372 -15.03 -62.72 -18.43
C LYS A 372 -14.76 -62.85 -19.93
N SER A 373 -14.67 -61.73 -20.66
CA SER A 373 -14.35 -61.73 -22.09
C SER A 373 -12.94 -62.22 -22.39
N ILE A 374 -11.97 -62.03 -21.47
CA ILE A 374 -10.58 -62.44 -21.68
C ILE A 374 -10.48 -63.94 -21.91
N ALA A 375 -11.23 -64.75 -21.16
CA ALA A 375 -11.26 -66.20 -21.32
C ALA A 375 -11.82 -66.66 -22.69
N HIS A 376 -12.58 -65.78 -23.37
CA HIS A 376 -13.21 -66.05 -24.66
C HIS A 376 -12.44 -65.44 -25.84
N ARG A 377 -11.32 -64.75 -25.58
CA ARG A 377 -10.45 -64.24 -26.64
C ARG A 377 -9.68 -65.41 -27.23
N GLN A 378 -9.97 -65.74 -28.49
CA GLN A 378 -9.08 -66.57 -29.27
C GLN A 378 -7.77 -65.79 -29.49
N SER A 379 -6.66 -66.40 -29.10
CA SER A 379 -5.34 -65.86 -29.44
C SER A 379 -5.21 -65.92 -30.96
N ALA A 380 -5.49 -64.81 -31.63
CA ALA A 380 -5.12 -64.64 -33.02
C ALA A 380 -3.58 -64.65 -33.04
N ALA A 381 -3.00 -65.82 -33.29
CA ALA A 381 -1.61 -65.92 -33.70
C ALA A 381 -1.51 -65.22 -35.06
N THR A 382 -1.35 -63.90 -35.04
CA THR A 382 -0.90 -63.15 -36.20
C THR A 382 0.52 -63.60 -36.46
N SER A 383 0.68 -64.50 -37.43
CA SER A 383 1.96 -64.77 -38.10
C SER A 383 2.43 -63.51 -38.80
N GLY A 384 2.98 -62.60 -38.02
CA GLY A 384 3.70 -61.41 -38.45
C GLY A 384 4.69 -61.14 -37.34
N SER A 385 5.99 -61.17 -37.66
CA SER A 385 7.06 -60.78 -36.75
C SER A 385 6.93 -59.26 -36.51
N TYR A 386 5.94 -58.87 -35.71
CA TYR A 386 5.87 -57.55 -35.12
C TYR A 386 6.85 -57.56 -33.95
N HIS A 387 8.05 -57.06 -34.21
CA HIS A 387 8.97 -56.65 -33.16
C HIS A 387 8.68 -55.18 -32.89
N PRO A 388 7.86 -54.82 -31.89
CA PRO A 388 7.82 -53.43 -31.42
C PRO A 388 9.23 -53.08 -30.94
N VAL A 389 9.98 -52.35 -31.78
CA VAL A 389 11.29 -51.84 -31.38
C VAL A 389 11.02 -50.64 -30.49
N SER A 390 11.30 -50.78 -29.19
CA SER A 390 11.21 -49.67 -28.25
C SER A 390 12.01 -48.49 -28.79
N GLN A 391 11.35 -47.33 -28.96
CA GLN A 391 12.03 -46.10 -29.33
C GLN A 391 12.78 -45.48 -28.15
N LEU A 392 12.72 -46.09 -26.95
CA LEU A 392 13.43 -45.64 -25.76
C LEU A 392 14.93 -45.98 -25.89
N ARG A 393 15.74 -44.98 -26.18
CA ARG A 393 17.21 -45.08 -26.16
C ARG A 393 17.71 -44.63 -24.79
N LEU A 394 18.09 -45.58 -23.95
CA LEU A 394 18.69 -45.28 -22.65
C LEU A 394 20.10 -44.69 -22.87
N THR A 395 20.42 -43.63 -22.13
CA THR A 395 21.75 -43.01 -22.21
C THR A 395 22.76 -43.83 -21.42
N ASP A 396 24.02 -43.84 -21.87
CA ASP A 396 25.12 -44.49 -21.16
C ASP A 396 25.39 -43.81 -19.80
N LYS A 397 25.99 -44.55 -18.87
CA LYS A 397 26.26 -44.11 -17.50
C LYS A 397 27.25 -42.96 -17.43
N ASN A 398 28.15 -42.87 -18.42
CA ASN A 398 29.26 -41.91 -18.43
C ASN A 398 28.92 -40.61 -19.19
N THR A 399 27.79 -40.55 -19.89
CA THR A 399 27.34 -39.34 -20.61
C THR A 399 26.13 -38.74 -19.92
N PHE A 400 26.16 -37.44 -19.65
CA PHE A 400 25.02 -36.76 -19.02
C PHE A 400 23.79 -36.89 -19.92
N ALA A 401 22.74 -37.53 -19.40
CA ALA A 401 21.53 -37.88 -20.15
C ALA A 401 20.95 -36.68 -20.93
N SER A 402 20.83 -36.83 -22.26
CA SER A 402 20.25 -35.79 -23.13
C SER A 402 18.73 -35.91 -23.17
N LEU A 403 18.06 -34.77 -23.01
CA LEU A 403 16.59 -34.68 -23.10
C LEU A 403 16.08 -34.27 -24.50
N ALA A 404 16.97 -34.17 -25.50
CA ALA A 404 16.58 -33.80 -26.87
C ALA A 404 15.55 -34.77 -27.46
N LEU A 405 15.73 -36.08 -27.24
CA LEU A 405 14.81 -37.11 -27.70
C LEU A 405 13.45 -37.07 -26.98
N ALA A 406 13.39 -36.51 -25.77
CA ALA A 406 12.14 -36.37 -25.02
C ALA A 406 11.22 -35.29 -25.63
N GLU A 407 11.79 -34.24 -26.25
CA GLU A 407 11.04 -33.20 -26.96
C GLU A 407 10.49 -33.72 -28.31
N GLU A 408 11.19 -34.64 -28.98
CA GLU A 408 10.81 -35.18 -30.29
C GLU A 408 9.78 -36.33 -30.21
N ALA A 409 9.87 -37.17 -29.19
CA ALA A 409 9.22 -38.48 -29.19
C ALA A 409 7.74 -38.53 -28.75
N LYS A 410 7.08 -37.38 -28.54
CA LYS A 410 5.66 -37.17 -28.11
C LYS A 410 5.06 -38.23 -27.17
N GLU A 411 4.74 -39.42 -27.68
CA GLU A 411 4.20 -40.57 -26.93
C GLU A 411 5.19 -41.15 -25.92
N TYR A 412 6.50 -41.06 -26.17
CA TYR A 412 7.54 -41.60 -25.28
C TYR A 412 8.10 -40.59 -24.27
N THR A 413 7.62 -39.35 -24.26
CA THR A 413 8.17 -38.27 -23.42
C THR A 413 8.21 -38.66 -21.94
N ILE A 414 7.17 -39.31 -21.41
CA ILE A 414 7.13 -39.74 -20.01
C ILE A 414 8.24 -40.76 -19.69
N PHE A 415 8.50 -41.70 -20.60
CA PHE A 415 9.54 -42.71 -20.39
C PHE A 415 10.94 -42.09 -20.42
N TYR A 416 11.17 -41.07 -21.25
CA TYR A 416 12.42 -40.33 -21.25
C TYR A 416 12.62 -39.51 -19.98
N LEU A 417 11.56 -38.92 -19.42
CA LEU A 417 11.63 -38.24 -18.13
C LEU A 417 11.98 -39.22 -17.00
N PHE A 418 11.34 -40.39 -16.95
CA PHE A 418 11.68 -41.42 -15.96
C PHE A 418 13.09 -41.97 -16.14
N ALA A 419 13.56 -42.15 -17.38
CA ALA A 419 14.94 -42.56 -17.64
C ALA A 419 15.95 -41.50 -17.16
N PHE A 420 15.63 -40.22 -17.35
CA PHE A 420 16.44 -39.10 -16.88
C PHE A 420 16.48 -39.01 -15.35
N GLU A 421 15.32 -39.11 -14.69
CA GLU A 421 15.21 -39.15 -13.23
C GLU A 421 15.97 -40.34 -12.64
N TYR A 422 15.82 -41.52 -13.25
CA TYR A 422 16.60 -42.70 -12.87
C TYR A 422 18.11 -42.48 -13.00
N TRP A 423 18.54 -41.80 -14.07
CA TRP A 423 19.95 -41.47 -14.27
C TRP A 423 20.46 -40.51 -13.19
N ILE A 424 19.70 -39.47 -12.85
CA ILE A 424 20.03 -38.57 -11.72
C ILE A 424 20.20 -39.39 -10.43
N ASP A 425 19.24 -40.27 -10.15
CA ASP A 425 19.18 -41.03 -8.90
C ASP A 425 20.32 -42.04 -8.75
N LYS A 426 20.97 -42.47 -9.85
CA LYS A 426 21.99 -43.54 -9.85
C LYS A 426 23.38 -43.12 -10.30
N HIS A 427 23.51 -42.06 -11.11
CA HIS A 427 24.75 -41.76 -11.84
C HIS A 427 25.24 -40.32 -11.66
N LEU A 428 24.43 -39.41 -11.09
CA LEU A 428 24.84 -38.00 -10.92
C LEU A 428 26.10 -37.84 -10.06
N ASP A 429 26.17 -38.51 -8.90
CA ASP A 429 27.33 -38.41 -8.01
C ASP A 429 28.62 -38.97 -8.63
N ILE A 430 28.50 -40.02 -9.45
CA ILE A 430 29.62 -40.61 -10.18
C ILE A 430 30.12 -39.59 -11.23
N TRP A 431 29.20 -39.03 -12.01
CA TRP A 431 29.51 -38.05 -13.04
C TRP A 431 30.18 -36.79 -12.46
N LEU A 432 29.70 -36.31 -11.31
CA LEU A 432 30.29 -35.17 -10.58
C LEU A 432 31.73 -35.41 -10.16
N ASN A 433 32.06 -36.62 -9.70
CA ASN A 433 33.43 -36.96 -9.30
C ASN A 433 34.39 -37.03 -10.49
N GLU A 434 33.90 -37.43 -11.67
CA GLU A 434 34.72 -37.56 -12.88
C GLU A 434 34.92 -36.21 -13.60
N HIS A 435 33.89 -35.35 -13.64
CA HIS A 435 33.89 -34.11 -14.44
C HIS A 435 33.96 -32.85 -13.57
N GLY A 436 34.09 -32.96 -12.25
CA GLY A 436 34.03 -31.83 -11.32
C GLY A 436 35.18 -30.83 -11.43
N THR A 437 36.22 -31.11 -12.22
CA THR A 437 37.32 -30.18 -12.51
C THR A 437 37.21 -29.50 -13.88
N GLU A 438 36.17 -29.85 -14.65
CA GLU A 438 35.90 -29.24 -15.95
C GLU A 438 35.12 -27.94 -15.76
N GLY A 439 35.63 -26.82 -16.28
CA GLY A 439 35.01 -25.50 -16.10
C GLY A 439 33.60 -25.33 -16.70
N ASP A 440 33.11 -26.28 -17.50
CA ASP A 440 31.76 -26.23 -18.10
C ASP A 440 30.74 -27.16 -17.41
N ALA A 441 31.15 -27.89 -16.36
CA ALA A 441 30.28 -28.85 -15.67
C ALA A 441 29.05 -28.16 -15.04
N CYS A 442 29.22 -27.02 -14.37
CA CYS A 442 28.12 -26.21 -13.82
C CYS A 442 27.11 -25.78 -14.90
N ASN A 443 27.59 -25.32 -16.05
CA ASN A 443 26.72 -24.92 -17.17
C ASN A 443 25.96 -26.10 -17.75
N THR A 444 26.61 -27.27 -17.85
CA THR A 444 25.98 -28.49 -18.33
C THR A 444 24.82 -28.90 -17.42
N ILE A 445 25.04 -28.94 -16.09
CA ILE A 445 23.97 -29.23 -15.11
C ILE A 445 22.85 -28.21 -15.21
N LYS A 446 23.18 -26.91 -15.25
CA LYS A 446 22.21 -25.82 -15.36
C LYS A 446 21.32 -26.00 -16.60
N ASN A 447 21.93 -26.18 -17.77
CA ASN A 447 21.21 -26.32 -19.03
C ASN A 447 20.28 -27.54 -19.01
N ARG A 448 20.74 -28.66 -18.43
CA ARG A 448 19.95 -29.88 -18.32
C ARG A 448 18.80 -29.74 -17.31
N ALA A 449 19.01 -29.08 -16.19
CA ALA A 449 17.96 -28.77 -15.22
C ALA A 449 16.84 -27.92 -15.84
N PHE A 450 17.20 -26.88 -16.62
CA PHE A 450 16.22 -26.05 -17.34
C PHE A 450 15.45 -26.84 -18.40
N GLN A 451 16.15 -27.68 -19.18
CA GLN A 451 15.50 -28.54 -20.18
C GLN A 451 14.53 -29.52 -19.52
N TYR A 452 14.94 -30.19 -18.44
CA TYR A 452 14.10 -31.10 -17.68
C TYR A 452 12.85 -30.40 -17.14
N PHE A 453 13.02 -29.27 -16.44
CA PHE A 453 11.90 -28.51 -15.88
C PHE A 453 10.87 -28.12 -16.94
N LYS A 454 11.33 -27.62 -18.11
CA LYS A 454 10.46 -27.19 -19.21
C LYS A 454 9.59 -28.33 -19.73
N ILE A 455 10.15 -29.54 -19.85
CA ILE A 455 9.44 -30.72 -20.40
C ILE A 455 8.55 -31.33 -19.31
N ALA A 456 9.10 -31.59 -18.12
CA ALA A 456 8.41 -32.22 -17.00
C ALA A 456 7.22 -31.40 -16.51
N LYS A 457 7.34 -30.06 -16.40
CA LYS A 457 6.22 -29.18 -16.01
C LYS A 457 5.00 -29.34 -16.90
N ARG A 458 5.21 -29.58 -18.20
CA ARG A 458 4.12 -29.79 -19.18
C ARG A 458 3.55 -31.20 -19.07
N ALA A 459 4.43 -32.21 -18.95
CA ALA A 459 4.03 -33.61 -18.85
C ALA A 459 3.29 -33.93 -17.54
N TYR A 460 3.66 -33.28 -16.43
CA TYR A 460 3.16 -33.59 -15.09
C TYR A 460 2.07 -32.64 -14.57
N VAL A 461 1.54 -31.73 -15.41
CA VAL A 461 0.60 -30.66 -15.00
C VAL A 461 -0.58 -31.14 -14.14
N ASN A 462 -1.12 -32.33 -14.43
CA ASN A 462 -2.27 -32.91 -13.72
C ASN A 462 -1.89 -34.05 -12.75
N ASN A 463 -0.60 -34.22 -12.46
CA ASN A 463 -0.12 -35.27 -11.56
C ASN A 463 0.73 -34.65 -10.42
N PRO A 464 0.14 -34.39 -9.24
CA PRO A 464 0.85 -33.72 -8.14
C PRO A 464 2.00 -34.56 -7.57
N LYS A 465 1.93 -35.90 -7.72
CA LYS A 465 2.99 -36.82 -7.30
C LYS A 465 4.23 -36.68 -8.19
N GLU A 466 4.05 -36.73 -9.50
CA GLU A 466 5.18 -36.60 -10.45
C GLU A 466 5.73 -35.16 -10.46
N ASN A 467 4.89 -34.15 -10.23
CA ASN A 467 5.36 -32.79 -9.97
C ASN A 467 6.26 -32.70 -8.72
N SER A 468 5.90 -33.41 -7.66
CA SER A 468 6.72 -33.46 -6.44
C SER A 468 8.06 -34.15 -6.69
N ALA A 469 8.04 -35.25 -7.45
CA ALA A 469 9.25 -35.95 -7.88
C ALA A 469 10.16 -35.04 -8.72
N MET A 470 9.59 -34.28 -9.68
CA MET A 470 10.33 -33.32 -10.50
C MET A 470 11.01 -32.24 -9.67
N LEU A 471 10.30 -31.61 -8.74
CA LEU A 471 10.87 -30.58 -7.87
C LEU A 471 12.03 -31.10 -7.02
N LEU A 472 11.92 -32.34 -6.53
CA LEU A 472 13.02 -33.00 -5.82
C LEU A 472 14.27 -33.16 -6.70
N ARG A 473 14.11 -33.62 -7.96
CA ARG A 473 15.26 -33.79 -8.87
C ARG A 473 15.89 -32.46 -9.28
N ILE A 474 15.09 -31.39 -9.40
CA ILE A 474 15.60 -30.02 -9.59
C ILE A 474 16.44 -29.59 -8.39
N LEU A 475 16.00 -29.86 -7.16
CA LEU A 475 16.79 -29.58 -5.95
C LEU A 475 18.11 -30.36 -5.94
N VAL A 476 18.09 -31.65 -6.28
CA VAL A 476 19.29 -32.48 -6.35
C VAL A 476 20.29 -31.93 -7.38
N LEU A 477 19.82 -31.54 -8.58
CA LEU A 477 20.66 -30.90 -9.60
C LEU A 477 21.19 -29.53 -9.15
N TRP A 478 20.40 -28.76 -8.40
CA TRP A 478 20.83 -27.49 -7.82
C TRP A 478 21.96 -27.70 -6.82
N VAL A 479 21.83 -28.67 -5.90
CA VAL A 479 22.87 -29.03 -4.92
C VAL A 479 24.15 -29.47 -5.61
N ALA A 480 24.04 -30.27 -6.68
CA ALA A 480 25.18 -30.67 -7.49
C ALA A 480 25.90 -29.46 -8.12
N CYS A 481 25.14 -28.51 -8.66
CA CYS A 481 25.68 -27.28 -9.23
C CYS A 481 26.36 -26.39 -8.17
N ASP A 482 25.74 -26.24 -7.00
CA ASP A 482 26.29 -25.42 -5.90
C ASP A 482 27.56 -26.04 -5.30
N LYS A 483 27.67 -27.38 -5.22
CA LYS A 483 28.91 -28.06 -4.82
C LYS A 483 30.08 -27.73 -5.74
N LEU A 484 29.85 -27.73 -7.05
CA LEU A 484 30.87 -27.37 -8.05
C LEU A 484 31.21 -25.88 -7.99
N ALA A 485 30.19 -25.01 -7.98
CA ALA A 485 30.41 -23.56 -7.91
C ALA A 485 31.17 -23.16 -6.63
N ALA A 486 30.90 -23.80 -5.50
CA ALA A 486 31.60 -23.56 -4.24
C ALA A 486 32.99 -24.20 -4.17
N ALA A 487 33.31 -25.14 -5.08
CA ALA A 487 34.67 -25.62 -5.26
C ALA A 487 35.49 -24.62 -6.09
N ASP A 488 34.92 -24.08 -7.16
CA ASP A 488 35.56 -23.09 -8.04
C ASP A 488 35.70 -21.71 -7.38
N THR A 489 34.69 -21.28 -6.63
CA THR A 489 34.63 -19.98 -5.93
C THR A 489 34.35 -20.21 -4.44
N PRO A 490 35.38 -20.46 -3.62
CA PRO A 490 35.21 -20.79 -2.20
C PRO A 490 34.48 -19.73 -1.39
N GLU A 491 34.51 -18.46 -1.81
CA GLU A 491 33.84 -17.33 -1.15
C GLU A 491 32.33 -17.52 -1.06
N LEU A 492 31.73 -18.30 -1.97
CA LEU A 492 30.30 -18.63 -1.95
C LEU A 492 29.89 -19.38 -0.68
N LYS A 493 30.81 -20.10 -0.04
CA LYS A 493 30.55 -20.83 1.21
C LYS A 493 30.31 -19.91 2.40
N CYS A 494 30.74 -18.65 2.33
CA CYS A 494 30.53 -17.68 3.39
C CYS A 494 29.08 -17.15 3.45
N TYR A 495 28.25 -17.46 2.46
CA TYR A 495 26.89 -16.94 2.32
C TYR A 495 25.84 -18.04 2.45
N LYS A 496 24.63 -17.66 2.89
CA LYS A 496 23.50 -18.59 2.97
C LYS A 496 23.01 -18.99 1.57
N PRO A 497 22.62 -20.27 1.36
CA PRO A 497 22.00 -20.69 0.12
C PRO A 497 20.62 -20.02 -0.04
N PRO A 498 20.23 -19.57 -1.24
CA PRO A 498 18.97 -18.85 -1.49
C PRO A 498 17.74 -19.77 -1.56
N VAL A 499 17.85 -20.99 -1.04
CA VAL A 499 16.83 -22.04 -1.13
C VAL A 499 16.12 -22.13 0.23
N PRO A 500 14.81 -21.88 0.32
CA PRO A 500 14.09 -21.94 1.59
C PRO A 500 14.00 -23.37 2.15
N ASP A 501 14.12 -23.51 3.47
CA ASP A 501 14.06 -24.81 4.15
C ASP A 501 12.63 -25.37 4.26
N ASN A 502 11.62 -24.52 4.21
CA ASN A 502 10.24 -24.86 4.60
C ASN A 502 9.33 -25.30 3.43
N ILE A 503 9.79 -25.21 2.19
CA ILE A 503 8.96 -25.51 1.02
C ILE A 503 8.91 -27.02 0.72
N TRP A 504 9.87 -27.79 1.22
CA TRP A 504 10.05 -29.21 0.87
C TRP A 504 9.11 -30.15 1.62
N SER A 505 8.56 -29.72 2.76
CA SER A 505 7.58 -30.50 3.54
C SER A 505 6.25 -30.73 2.81
N SER A 506 6.01 -29.99 1.72
CA SER A 506 4.79 -30.10 0.91
C SER A 506 4.89 -31.14 -0.23
N LEU A 507 6.05 -31.79 -0.41
CA LEU A 507 6.25 -32.76 -1.49
C LEU A 507 5.57 -34.09 -1.21
N LEU A 508 4.84 -34.62 -2.19
CA LEU A 508 4.20 -35.93 -2.15
C LEU A 508 5.20 -37.04 -2.54
N LEU A 509 6.07 -37.42 -1.61
CA LEU A 509 7.09 -38.45 -1.84
C LEU A 509 6.55 -39.85 -1.47
N SER A 510 6.58 -40.79 -2.42
CA SER A 510 6.03 -42.14 -2.22
C SER A 510 7.08 -43.24 -2.03
N SER A 511 8.37 -42.93 -2.20
CA SER A 511 9.47 -43.89 -2.13
C SER A 511 10.49 -43.51 -1.06
N ASN A 512 11.05 -44.52 -0.38
CA ASN A 512 12.16 -44.33 0.56
C ASN A 512 13.41 -43.77 -0.13
N THR A 513 13.59 -44.02 -1.43
CA THR A 513 14.70 -43.43 -2.21
C THR A 513 14.57 -41.91 -2.28
N ASP A 514 13.37 -41.42 -2.58
CA ASP A 514 13.08 -40.00 -2.74
C ASP A 514 13.20 -39.28 -1.40
N VAL A 515 12.70 -39.90 -0.32
CA VAL A 515 12.86 -39.38 1.05
C VAL A 515 14.34 -39.34 1.45
N GLY A 516 15.13 -40.36 1.08
CA GLY A 516 16.57 -40.39 1.33
C GLY A 516 17.33 -39.30 0.56
N GLN A 517 16.95 -39.05 -0.68
CA GLN A 517 17.51 -37.96 -1.49
C GLN A 517 17.17 -36.59 -0.92
N LEU A 518 15.91 -36.38 -0.52
CA LEU A 518 15.49 -35.13 0.10
C LEU A 518 16.30 -34.88 1.38
N LYS A 519 16.42 -35.90 2.25
CA LYS A 519 17.22 -35.81 3.47
C LYS A 519 18.67 -35.43 3.19
N THR A 520 19.26 -35.95 2.11
CA THR A 520 20.64 -35.65 1.73
C THR A 520 20.78 -34.20 1.23
N ALA A 521 19.83 -33.74 0.43
CA ALA A 521 19.80 -32.37 -0.09
C ALA A 521 19.53 -31.34 1.04
N GLU A 522 18.57 -31.61 1.92
CA GLU A 522 18.29 -30.77 3.10
C GLU A 522 19.49 -30.74 4.06
N GLY A 523 20.14 -31.88 4.29
CA GLY A 523 21.37 -31.94 5.07
C GLY A 523 22.45 -31.04 4.50
N TYR A 524 22.66 -31.07 3.18
CA TYR A 524 23.62 -30.19 2.52
C TYR A 524 23.28 -28.69 2.67
N LEU A 525 22.01 -28.32 2.49
CA LEU A 525 21.56 -26.92 2.65
C LEU A 525 21.77 -26.43 4.09
N LYS A 526 21.42 -27.28 5.06
CA LYS A 526 21.60 -26.99 6.49
C LYS A 526 23.08 -26.84 6.84
N ASP A 527 23.93 -27.75 6.39
CA ASP A 527 25.38 -27.66 6.57
C ASP A 527 25.92 -26.36 5.97
N ARG A 528 25.48 -25.98 4.76
CA ARG A 528 25.86 -24.70 4.13
C ARG A 528 25.40 -23.49 4.92
N GLN A 529 24.22 -23.54 5.51
CA GLN A 529 23.70 -22.46 6.34
C GLN A 529 24.43 -22.34 7.68
N GLU A 530 24.77 -23.46 8.32
CA GLU A 530 25.53 -23.47 9.58
C GLU A 530 26.97 -22.98 9.41
N HIS A 531 27.60 -23.24 8.25
CA HIS A 531 28.96 -22.79 7.94
C HIS A 531 29.01 -21.40 7.27
N SER A 532 27.86 -20.76 7.03
CA SER A 532 27.80 -19.41 6.49
C SER A 532 28.30 -18.39 7.53
N GLN A 533 29.12 -17.45 7.09
CA GLN A 533 29.66 -16.38 7.93
C GLN A 533 28.74 -15.16 7.96
N TYR A 534 28.01 -14.93 6.86
CA TYR A 534 27.12 -13.80 6.69
C TYR A 534 25.66 -14.23 6.80
N GLU A 535 24.83 -13.36 7.38
CA GLU A 535 23.38 -13.62 7.46
C GLU A 535 22.66 -13.43 6.11
N THR A 536 23.33 -12.84 5.12
CA THR A 536 22.82 -12.54 3.79
C THR A 536 22.94 -13.73 2.82
N PHE A 537 21.97 -13.87 1.92
CA PHE A 537 22.06 -14.79 0.79
C PHE A 537 23.02 -14.26 -0.28
N VAL A 538 23.54 -15.16 -1.13
CA VAL A 538 24.46 -14.81 -2.23
C VAL A 538 23.87 -13.74 -3.17
N PHE A 539 22.55 -13.76 -3.38
CA PHE A 539 21.84 -12.88 -4.32
C PHE A 539 21.18 -11.67 -3.65
N ASP A 540 21.28 -11.54 -2.33
CA ASP A 540 20.63 -10.49 -1.57
C ASP A 540 21.56 -9.30 -1.28
N GLY A 541 20.96 -8.12 -1.11
CA GLY A 541 21.65 -6.95 -0.56
C GLY A 541 22.55 -6.19 -1.53
N LEU A 542 22.14 -5.98 -2.78
CA LEU A 542 22.81 -5.06 -3.71
C LEU A 542 23.19 -3.74 -3.02
N GLY A 543 24.50 -3.48 -2.86
CA GLY A 543 25.03 -2.28 -2.22
C GLY A 543 25.32 -2.37 -0.71
N GLY A 544 25.00 -3.48 -0.06
CA GLY A 544 25.37 -3.72 1.34
C GLY A 544 26.85 -4.12 1.50
N ASN A 545 27.48 -3.66 2.58
CA ASN A 545 28.90 -3.93 2.88
C ASN A 545 29.26 -5.42 2.98
N GLN A 546 28.27 -6.28 3.27
CA GLN A 546 28.43 -7.72 3.37
C GLN A 546 27.87 -8.48 2.15
N SER A 547 27.43 -7.78 1.10
CA SER A 547 26.88 -8.45 -0.08
C SER A 547 27.98 -9.14 -0.89
N PHE A 548 27.61 -10.24 -1.56
CA PHE A 548 28.54 -10.98 -2.41
C PHE A 548 29.14 -10.08 -3.50
N ALA A 549 28.33 -9.25 -4.15
CA ALA A 549 28.80 -8.33 -5.19
C ALA A 549 29.84 -7.34 -4.67
N VAL A 550 29.63 -6.75 -3.48
CA VAL A 550 30.59 -5.80 -2.87
C VAL A 550 31.87 -6.53 -2.47
N LYS A 551 31.79 -7.71 -1.83
CA LYS A 551 32.97 -8.48 -1.43
C LYS A 551 33.75 -9.03 -2.62
N ALA A 552 33.07 -9.49 -3.66
CA ALA A 552 33.68 -9.90 -4.91
C ALA A 552 34.41 -8.72 -5.58
N PHE A 553 33.79 -7.54 -5.62
CA PHE A 553 34.43 -6.31 -6.10
C PHE A 553 35.63 -5.88 -5.24
N GLU A 554 35.52 -5.96 -3.91
CA GLU A 554 36.61 -5.65 -2.99
C GLU A 554 37.82 -6.58 -3.15
N ASN A 555 37.57 -7.84 -3.50
CA ASN A 555 38.62 -8.83 -3.68
C ASN A 555 39.21 -8.85 -5.11
N ASP A 556 38.51 -8.28 -6.10
CA ASP A 556 39.01 -8.19 -7.48
C ASP A 556 39.78 -6.87 -7.75
N PRO A 557 41.12 -6.94 -7.93
CA PRO A 557 41.93 -5.75 -8.23
C PRO A 557 41.60 -5.12 -9.61
N ASN A 558 41.08 -5.89 -10.57
CA ASN A 558 40.75 -5.37 -11.89
C ASN A 558 39.53 -4.44 -11.84
N CYS A 559 38.51 -4.84 -11.07
CA CYS A 559 37.32 -4.04 -10.82
C CYS A 559 37.64 -2.68 -10.17
N LYS A 560 38.57 -2.64 -9.19
CA LYS A 560 39.05 -1.38 -8.58
C LYS A 560 39.79 -0.49 -9.56
N LYS A 561 40.56 -1.07 -10.50
CA LYS A 561 41.26 -0.32 -11.56
C LYS A 561 40.26 0.32 -12.53
N LEU A 562 39.20 -0.40 -12.89
CA LEU A 562 38.12 0.14 -13.71
C LEU A 562 37.40 1.31 -13.03
N LEU A 563 37.04 1.18 -11.75
CA LEU A 563 36.39 2.25 -10.99
C LEU A 563 37.25 3.53 -10.93
N LYS A 564 38.56 3.41 -10.69
CA LYS A 564 39.47 4.56 -10.72
C LYS A 564 39.48 5.28 -12.07
N THR A 565 39.35 4.51 -13.16
CA THR A 565 39.30 5.07 -14.52
C THR A 565 38.01 5.84 -14.75
N LEU A 566 36.88 5.32 -14.28
CA LEU A 566 35.56 5.98 -14.37
C LEU A 566 35.49 7.26 -13.53
N ILE A 567 35.95 7.23 -12.27
CA ILE A 567 35.97 8.42 -11.41
C ILE A 567 36.81 9.54 -12.02
N LYS A 568 37.94 9.19 -12.64
CA LYS A 568 38.78 10.17 -13.34
C LYS A 568 38.01 10.79 -14.52
N TYR A 569 37.38 9.96 -15.35
CA TYR A 569 36.58 10.42 -16.47
C TYR A 569 35.44 11.37 -16.05
N ASP A 570 34.71 11.05 -14.97
CA ASP A 570 33.61 11.88 -14.48
C ASP A 570 34.10 13.25 -13.94
N LYS A 571 35.23 13.27 -13.22
CA LYS A 571 35.83 14.54 -12.75
C LYS A 571 36.32 15.42 -13.89
N ASP A 572 36.91 14.80 -14.91
CA ASP A 572 37.34 15.52 -16.12
C ASP A 572 36.10 16.14 -16.80
N LYS A 573 34.97 15.41 -16.89
CA LYS A 573 33.70 15.91 -17.44
C LYS A 573 33.03 17.00 -16.60
N GLU A 574 33.07 16.90 -15.29
CA GLU A 574 32.54 17.93 -14.38
C GLU A 574 33.31 19.24 -14.54
N SER A 575 34.64 19.15 -14.63
CA SER A 575 35.52 20.32 -14.83
C SER A 575 35.23 21.00 -16.18
N GLU A 576 35.09 20.22 -17.26
CA GLU A 576 34.67 20.74 -18.57
C GLU A 576 33.33 21.49 -18.50
N LYS A 577 32.36 21.01 -17.69
CA LYS A 577 31.04 21.63 -17.59
C LYS A 577 31.02 22.90 -16.72
N ILE A 578 31.87 22.96 -15.70
CA ILE A 578 32.07 24.17 -14.90
C ILE A 578 32.69 25.26 -15.77
N GLU A 579 33.72 24.94 -16.55
CA GLU A 579 34.34 25.89 -17.49
C GLU A 579 33.33 26.41 -18.53
N GLU A 580 32.46 25.54 -19.06
CA GLU A 580 31.38 25.94 -19.97
C GLU A 580 30.38 26.90 -19.30
N LEU A 581 30.03 26.64 -18.03
CA LEU A 581 29.10 27.50 -17.27
C LEU A 581 29.72 28.88 -17.00
N GLU A 582 30.99 28.95 -16.61
CA GLU A 582 31.70 30.20 -16.39
C GLU A 582 31.72 31.05 -17.67
N GLN A 583 32.01 30.43 -18.82
CA GLN A 583 31.95 31.10 -20.13
C GLN A 583 30.54 31.63 -20.45
N GLN A 584 29.49 30.85 -20.17
CA GLN A 584 28.11 31.29 -20.40
C GLN A 584 27.69 32.45 -19.49
N ILE A 585 28.19 32.50 -18.25
CA ILE A 585 27.94 33.60 -17.32
C ILE A 585 28.64 34.89 -17.80
N GLU A 586 29.88 34.79 -18.27
CA GLU A 586 30.60 35.92 -18.87
C GLU A 586 29.87 36.45 -20.12
N ASP A 587 29.44 35.55 -21.00
CA ASP A 587 28.68 35.90 -22.20
C ASP A 587 27.34 36.57 -21.86
N TYR A 588 26.61 36.04 -20.89
CA TYR A 588 25.37 36.65 -20.41
C TYR A 588 25.61 38.05 -19.84
N SER A 589 26.66 38.23 -19.04
CA SER A 589 27.00 39.52 -18.45
C SER A 589 27.34 40.57 -19.50
N ARG A 590 28.09 40.17 -20.54
CA ARG A 590 28.39 41.01 -21.70
C ARG A 590 27.12 41.39 -22.46
N LEU A 591 26.25 40.43 -22.79
CA LEU A 591 25.00 40.69 -23.50
C LEU A 591 24.06 41.60 -22.69
N MET A 592 24.02 41.46 -21.36
CA MET A 592 23.25 42.35 -20.48
C MET A 592 23.81 43.77 -20.43
N GLN A 593 25.14 43.95 -20.48
CA GLN A 593 25.75 45.26 -20.64
C GLN A 593 25.39 45.90 -21.98
N GLU A 594 25.51 45.15 -23.08
CA GLU A 594 25.10 45.63 -24.41
C GLU A 594 23.61 46.00 -24.47
N TYR A 595 22.75 45.24 -23.79
CA TYR A 595 21.33 45.56 -23.65
C TYR A 595 21.09 46.86 -22.86
N HIS A 596 21.83 47.09 -21.78
CA HIS A 596 21.69 48.30 -20.97
C HIS A 596 22.29 49.54 -21.64
N ASP A 597 23.35 49.39 -22.43
CA ASP A 597 23.99 50.48 -23.17
C ASP A 597 23.29 50.80 -24.51
N GLY A 598 22.39 49.92 -24.97
CA GLY A 598 21.55 50.14 -26.14
C GLY A 598 20.47 51.20 -25.91
N HIS A 599 20.57 52.34 -26.59
CA HIS A 599 19.47 53.32 -26.68
C HIS A 599 18.39 52.81 -27.64
N CYS A 600 17.15 52.67 -27.15
CA CYS A 600 15.98 52.44 -28.01
C CYS A 600 15.71 53.69 -28.86
N ASP A 601 15.91 53.60 -30.17
CA ASP A 601 15.41 54.58 -31.14
C ASP A 601 13.87 54.53 -31.19
N ALA A 602 13.22 55.21 -30.25
CA ALA A 602 11.79 55.53 -30.34
C ALA A 602 11.61 56.71 -31.31
N GLY A 603 11.65 56.42 -32.61
CA GLY A 603 11.18 57.34 -33.65
C GLY A 603 9.66 57.51 -33.56
N CYS A 604 9.20 58.46 -32.75
CA CYS A 604 7.85 59.00 -32.87
C CYS A 604 7.77 59.84 -34.15
N GLU A 605 7.37 59.22 -35.27
CA GLU A 605 6.89 59.97 -36.44
C GLU A 605 5.51 60.57 -36.12
N GLY A 606 5.53 61.80 -35.63
CA GLY A 606 4.39 62.70 -35.79
C GLY A 606 4.35 63.17 -37.24
N ALA A 607 3.46 62.58 -38.04
CA ALA A 607 3.09 63.13 -39.34
C ALA A 607 1.89 64.07 -39.14
N SER A 608 2.18 65.36 -39.29
CA SER A 608 1.26 66.48 -39.41
C SER A 608 0.36 66.38 -40.63
N ASP A 609 -0.82 66.99 -40.51
CA ASP A 609 -1.81 67.27 -41.54
C ASP A 609 -1.24 67.79 -42.87
N SER A 610 -1.81 67.34 -44.00
CA SER A 610 -2.05 68.19 -45.18
C SER A 610 -3.11 67.59 -46.11
N GLU A 611 -4.05 68.45 -46.46
CA GLU A 611 -5.19 68.32 -47.39
C GLU A 611 -4.80 67.82 -48.80
N ASP A 612 -5.55 66.84 -49.31
CA ASP A 612 -6.39 66.92 -50.53
C ASP A 612 -7.08 65.57 -50.83
#